data_AF-A0A763U7L1-F1
#
_entry.id   AF-A0A763U7L1-F1
#
_cell.length_a   1.000
_cell.length_b   1.000
_cell.length_c   1.000
_cell.angle_alpha   90.00
_cell.angle_beta   90.00
_cell.angle_gamma   90.00
#
_symmetry.space_group_name_H-M   'P 1'
#
loop_
_entity.id
_entity.type
_entity.pdbx_description
1 polymer ?
#
loop_
_entity_poly.entity_id
_entity_poly.type
_entity_poly.pdbx_seq_one_letter_code
_entity_poly.pdbx_strand_id
1 'polypeptide(L)' 'MPLSVGQGYFTSSISSEKFNAIKESARLPELSLWEKIKAYFFTTHHAEALECI' A
#
# COMPACT_ATOMS: atom_id res chain seq x y z
N MET A 1 -2.45 0.54 -21.52
CA MET A 1 -3.86 0.58 -21.05
C MET A 1 -3.78 0.85 -19.55
N PRO A 2 -4.33 1.95 -19.03
CA PRO A 2 -4.21 2.30 -17.61
C PRO A 2 -4.92 1.26 -16.74
N LEU A 3 -4.27 0.86 -15.64
CA LEU A 3 -4.83 -0.09 -14.69
C LEU A 3 -5.82 0.65 -13.78
N SER A 4 -7.10 0.33 -13.88
CA SER A 4 -8.13 0.90 -13.01
C SER A 4 -8.41 -0.04 -11.84
N VAL A 5 -8.35 0.47 -10.62
CA VAL A 5 -8.59 -0.28 -9.37
C VAL A 5 -9.70 0.40 -8.57
N GLY A 6 -10.54 -0.40 -7.91
CA GLY A 6 -11.65 0.07 -7.08
C GLY A 6 -13.04 -0.11 -7.71
N GLN A 7 -14.07 0.37 -7.01
CA GLN A 7 -15.48 0.22 -7.38
C GLN A 7 -16.27 1.51 -7.08
N GLY A 8 -17.28 1.79 -7.90
CA GLY A 8 -18.13 2.98 -7.78
C GLY A 8 -17.33 4.29 -7.83
N TYR A 9 -17.54 5.16 -6.83
CA TYR A 9 -16.83 6.45 -6.71
C TYR A 9 -15.40 6.35 -6.18
N PHE A 10 -14.98 5.16 -5.72
CA PHE A 10 -13.64 4.92 -5.18
C PHE A 10 -12.72 4.26 -6.22
N THR A 11 -12.79 4.72 -7.47
CA THR A 11 -11.92 4.25 -8.54
C THR A 11 -10.66 5.12 -8.64
N SER A 12 -9.51 4.47 -8.74
CA SER A 12 -8.23 5.10 -9.04
C SER A 12 -7.62 4.45 -10.27
N SER A 13 -6.94 5.23 -11.10
CA SER A 13 -6.27 4.74 -12.31
C SER A 13 -4.77 4.94 -12.23
N ILE A 14 -4.01 3.88 -12.49
CA ILE A 14 -2.55 3.92 -12.62
C ILE A 14 -2.22 4.01 -14.12
N SER A 15 -1.50 5.07 -14.50
CA SER A 15 -1.06 5.26 -15.88
C SER A 15 -0.03 4.19 -16.29
N SER A 16 0.09 3.96 -17.60
CA SER A 16 1.02 2.95 -18.13
C SER A 16 2.48 3.29 -17.78
N GLU A 17 2.82 4.59 -17.77
CA GLU A 17 4.15 5.09 -17.45
C GLU A 17 4.49 4.82 -15.98
N LYS A 18 3.54 5.09 -15.07
CA LYS A 18 3.71 4.85 -13.64
C LYS A 18 3.79 3.36 -13.33
N PHE A 19 3.02 2.53 -14.03
CA PHE A 19 3.10 1.08 -13.91
C PHE A 19 4.47 0.54 -14.36
N ASN A 20 4.98 0.99 -15.51
CA ASN A 20 6.29 0.58 -16.02
C ASN A 20 7.43 1.03 -15.09
N ALA A 21 7.35 2.25 -14.55
CA ALA A 21 8.30 2.74 -13.56
C ALA A 21 8.33 1.88 -12.28
N ILE A 22 7.18 1.41 -11.80
CA ILE A 22 7.10 0.48 -10.65
C ILE A 22 7.68 -0.89 -11.03
N LYS A 23 7.37 -1.39 -12.23
CA LYS A 23 7.84 -2.69 -12.72
C LYS A 23 9.36 -2.75 -12.91
N GLU A 24 9.96 -1.67 -13.39
CA GLU A 24 11.40 -1.57 -13.65
C GLU A 24 12.21 -1.10 -12.43
N SER A 25 11.53 -0.64 -11.38
CA SER A 25 12.16 -0.28 -10.12
C SER A 25 12.79 -1.50 -9.44
N ALA A 26 14.12 -1.51 -9.32
CA ALA A 26 14.84 -2.46 -8.47
C ALA A 26 14.60 -2.23 -6.97
N ARG A 27 13.96 -1.10 -6.62
CA ARG A 27 13.64 -0.73 -5.26
C ARG A 27 12.30 -1.35 -4.88
N LEU A 28 12.30 -2.12 -3.79
CA LEU A 28 11.07 -2.62 -3.18
C LEU A 28 10.14 -1.43 -2.91
N PRO A 29 8.81 -1.58 -3.12
CA PRO A 29 7.85 -0.55 -2.76
C PRO A 29 8.13 -0.12 -1.32
N GLU A 30 8.39 1.16 -1.10
CA GLU A 30 8.46 1.66 0.26
C GLU A 30 7.09 1.39 0.89
N LEU A 31 7.08 0.68 2.02
CA LEU A 31 5.89 0.50 2.83
C LEU A 31 5.20 1.85 2.97
N SER A 32 3.92 1.91 2.64
CA SER A 32 3.12 3.11 2.87
C SER A 32 3.24 3.53 4.34
N LEU A 33 3.03 4.80 4.64
CA LEU A 33 3.06 5.28 6.03
C LEU A 33 2.17 4.42 6.94
N TRP A 34 1.00 4.01 6.41
CA TRP A 34 0.09 3.09 7.09
C TRP A 34 0.68 1.70 7.32
N GLU A 35 1.39 1.12 6.35
CA GLU A 35 2.05 -0.18 6.54
C GLU A 35 3.25 -0.11 7.48
N LYS A 36 3.98 1.01 7.51
CA LYS A 36 5.03 1.25 8.50
C LYS A 36 4.44 1.36 9.91
N ILE A 37 3.33 2.08 10.05
CA ILE A 37 2.58 2.19 11.32
C ILE A 37 2.08 0.80 11.75
N LYS A 38 1.42 0.06 10.87
CA LYS A 38 0.99 -1.32 11.16
C LYS A 38 2.16 -2.18 11.58
N ALA A 39 3.26 -2.21 10.81
CA ALA A 39 4.42 -3.01 11.13
C ALA A 39 4.95 -2.69 12.54
N TYR A 40 5.09 -1.41 12.89
CA TYR A 40 5.50 -0.98 14.22
C TYR A 40 4.56 -1.47 15.33
N PHE A 41 3.25 -1.28 15.17
CA PHE A 41 2.26 -1.74 16.14
C PHE A 41 2.26 -3.27 16.28
N PHE A 42 2.30 -4.01 15.16
CA PHE A 42 2.33 -5.48 15.18
C PHE A 42 3.65 -6.08 15.69
N THR A 43 4.77 -5.36 15.64
CA THR A 43 6.06 -5.83 16.17
C THR A 43 6.29 -5.49 17.64
N THR A 44 5.80 -4.35 18.12
CA THR A 44 6.13 -3.82 19.45
C THR A 44 4.95 -3.85 20.42
N HIS A 45 3.74 -3.66 19.90
CA HIS A 45 2.52 -3.46 20.68
C HIS A 45 1.40 -4.41 20.21
N HIS A 46 1.79 -5.64 19.85
CA HIS A 46 0.90 -6.60 19.20
C HIS A 46 -0.37 -6.88 20.03
N ALA A 47 -0.22 -6.96 21.36
CA ALA A 47 -1.33 -7.19 22.27
C ALA A 47 -2.30 -6.00 22.32
N GLU A 48 -1.79 -4.77 22.42
CA GLU A 48 -2.63 -3.56 22.45
C GLU A 48 -3.30 -3.29 21.09
N ALA A 49 -2.61 -3.62 19.99
CA ALA A 49 -3.15 -3.53 18.64
C ALA A 49 -4.31 -4.51 18.40
N LEU A 50 -4.26 -5.70 19.00
CA LEU A 50 -5.33 -6.71 18.91
C LEU A 50 -6.60 -6.28 19.66
N GLU A 51 -6.49 -5.51 20.75
CA GLU A 51 -7.67 -5.01 21.48
C GLU A 51 -8.43 -3.89 20.74
N CYS A 52 -7.81 -3.29 19.72
CA CYS A 52 -8.41 -2.20 18.93
C CYS A 52 -9.20 -2.68 17.70
N ILE A 53 -9.28 -3.99 17.46
CA ILE A 53 -9.96 -4.64 16.32
C ILE A 53 -11.21 -5.35 16.82
#